data_AF-A0A9E5P4U6-F1
#
_entry.id   AF-A0A9E5P4U6-F1
#
_cell.length_a   1.000
_cell.length_b   1.000
_cell.length_c   1.000
_cell.angle_alpha   90.00
_cell.angle_beta   90.00
_cell.angle_gamma   90.00
#
_symmetry.space_group_name_H-M   'P 1'
#
loop_
_entity.id
_entity.type
_entity.pdbx_description
1 polymer ?
#
loop_
_entity_poly.entity_id
_entity_poly.type
_entity_poly.pdbx_seq_one_letter_code
_entity_poly.pdbx_strand_id
1 'polypeptide(L)'
;EVGFNWKLLHDNFCESYHLPATHPQISDYYDDDYRNTDFELYETGHNLMKMKGALPSLRYDEPFAINETLAADMRNWGLDPAAFQGRAHAVRDALQGQK
;
A
#
# COMPACT_ATOMS: atom_id res chain seq x y z
N GLU A 1 -32.72 -7.78 12.90
CA GLU A 1 -31.46 -7.00 12.85
C GLU A 1 -30.87 -6.99 14.26
N VAL A 2 -29.57 -7.29 14.42
CA VAL A 2 -28.92 -7.25 15.74
C VAL A 2 -28.34 -5.85 15.92
N GLY A 3 -28.51 -5.24 17.09
CA GLY A 3 -27.94 -3.93 17.40
C GLY A 3 -26.42 -4.00 17.50
N PHE A 4 -25.75 -3.98 16.35
CA PHE A 4 -24.30 -4.05 16.22
C PHE A 4 -23.80 -2.86 15.40
N ASN A 5 -22.74 -2.20 15.88
CA ASN A 5 -22.06 -1.18 15.11
C ASN A 5 -21.16 -1.85 14.07
N TRP A 6 -21.72 -2.10 12.88
CA TRP A 6 -21.00 -2.72 11.76
C TRP A 6 -19.74 -1.94 11.33
N LYS A 7 -19.65 -0.65 11.68
CA LYS A 7 -18.48 0.19 11.39
C LYS A 7 -17.23 -0.25 12.13
N LEU A 8 -17.36 -0.97 13.26
CA LEU A 8 -16.22 -1.49 14.01
C LEU A 8 -15.29 -2.37 13.14
N LEU A 9 -15.87 -3.19 12.26
CA LEU A 9 -15.08 -4.04 11.37
C LEU A 9 -14.34 -3.22 10.31
N HIS A 10 -14.95 -2.13 9.84
CA HIS A 10 -14.36 -1.26 8.83
C HIS A 10 -13.24 -0.39 9.41
N ASP A 11 -13.41 0.09 10.65
CA ASP A 11 -12.39 0.86 11.37
C ASP A 11 -11.09 0.07 11.53
N ASN A 12 -11.17 -1.24 11.78
CA ASN A 12 -9.98 -2.10 11.88
C ASN A 12 -9.12 -2.09 10.60
N PHE A 13 -9.74 -1.93 9.42
CA PHE A 13 -8.98 -1.82 8.16
C PHE A 13 -8.36 -0.43 7.97
N CYS A 14 -8.71 0.57 8.77
CA CYS A 14 -8.12 1.91 8.77
C CYS A 14 -7.06 2.11 9.87
N GLU A 15 -6.49 1.03 10.39
CA GLU A 15 -5.49 1.06 11.46
C GLU A 15 -4.12 0.59 10.96
N SER A 16 -3.25 1.45 10.43
CA SER A 16 -2.00 0.96 9.82
C SER A 16 -0.99 0.33 10.79
N TYR A 17 -1.11 0.57 12.11
CA TYR A 17 -0.11 0.14 13.11
C TYR A 17 0.00 -1.39 13.26
N HIS A 18 -1.05 -2.15 12.95
CA HIS A 18 -1.05 -3.61 13.12
C HIS A 18 -0.46 -4.34 11.90
N LEU A 19 -0.41 -3.67 10.74
CA LEU A 19 0.01 -4.26 9.47
C LEU A 19 1.38 -4.95 9.52
N PRO A 20 2.43 -4.38 10.15
CA PRO A 20 3.73 -5.06 10.22
C PRO A 20 3.68 -6.37 11.01
N ALA A 21 2.77 -6.49 11.97
CA ALA A 21 2.67 -7.64 12.86
C ALA A 21 1.73 -8.73 12.30
N THR A 22 0.57 -8.35 11.76
CA THR A 22 -0.47 -9.30 11.33
C THR A 22 -0.52 -9.54 9.83
N HIS A 23 0.01 -8.59 9.04
CA HIS A 23 0.02 -8.64 7.58
C HIS A 23 1.42 -8.42 6.99
N PRO A 24 2.49 -9.04 7.51
CA PRO A 24 3.85 -8.83 6.98
C PRO A 24 3.97 -9.15 5.48
N GLN A 25 3.08 -9.96 4.94
CA GLN A 25 3.06 -10.37 3.53
C GLN A 25 2.76 -9.23 2.54
N ILE A 26 2.26 -8.08 3.01
CA ILE A 26 1.93 -6.94 2.12
C ILE A 26 3.05 -5.91 2.04
N SER A 27 4.09 -6.05 2.88
CA SER A 27 5.20 -5.10 2.99
C SER A 27 6.05 -5.00 1.73
N ASP A 28 6.00 -6.02 0.86
CA ASP A 28 6.70 -6.08 -0.42
C ASP A 28 6.07 -5.15 -1.48
N TYR A 29 4.85 -4.67 -1.28
CA TYR A 29 4.14 -3.85 -2.26
C TYR A 29 3.55 -2.55 -1.69
N TYR A 30 3.13 -2.56 -0.43
CA TYR A 30 2.50 -1.41 0.22
C TYR A 30 3.38 -0.77 1.27
N ASP A 31 3.31 0.56 1.36
CA ASP A 31 3.89 1.31 2.46
C ASP A 31 2.96 1.26 3.67
N ASP A 32 3.47 0.72 4.76
CA ASP A 32 2.74 0.52 6.02
C ASP A 32 3.04 1.60 7.07
N ASP A 33 3.85 2.62 6.77
CA ASP A 33 4.06 3.74 7.69
C ASP A 33 2.84 4.67 7.72
N TYR A 34 2.24 4.83 8.91
CA TYR A 34 1.13 5.75 9.14
C TYR A 34 1.46 7.20 8.75
N ARG A 35 2.74 7.59 8.78
CA ARG A 35 3.19 8.95 8.41
C ARG A 35 3.09 9.22 6.91
N ASN A 36 3.05 8.17 6.11
CA ASN A 36 2.96 8.26 4.65
C ASN A 36 1.61 7.75 4.11
N THR A 37 0.65 7.55 5.02
CA THR A 37 -0.72 7.10 4.75
C THR A 37 -1.68 8.26 5.01
N ASP A 38 -2.62 8.49 4.10
CA ASP A 38 -3.65 9.51 4.31
C ASP A 38 -4.85 8.91 5.02
N PHE A 39 -5.33 9.58 6.06
CA PHE A 39 -6.54 9.23 6.81
C PHE A 39 -7.56 10.36 6.71
N GLU A 40 -8.78 10.03 6.27
CA GLU A 40 -9.91 10.95 6.19
C GLU A 40 -11.05 10.46 7.07
N LEU A 41 -11.68 11.38 7.80
CA LEU A 41 -12.94 11.16 8.52
C LEU A 41 -14.01 12.07 7.92
N TYR A 42 -15.03 11.49 7.32
CA TYR A 42 -16.17 12.20 6.75
C TYR A 42 -17.16 12.62 7.84
N GLU A 43 -17.88 13.73 7.62
CA GLU A 43 -18.88 14.25 8.56
C GLU A 43 -19.99 13.25 8.88
N THR A 44 -20.27 12.31 7.97
CA THR A 44 -21.25 11.22 8.17
C THR A 44 -20.73 10.08 9.05
N GLY A 45 -19.50 10.18 9.56
CA GLY A 45 -18.85 9.22 10.45
C GLY A 45 -18.29 7.99 9.74
N HIS A 46 -18.02 8.08 8.43
CA HIS A 46 -17.22 7.11 7.68
C HIS A 46 -15.76 7.55 7.66
N ASN A 47 -14.84 6.60 7.63
CA ASN A 47 -13.41 6.84 7.47
C ASN A 47 -12.89 6.25 6.15
N LEU A 48 -11.76 6.79 5.70
CA LEU A 48 -11.01 6.28 4.57
C LEU A 48 -9.52 6.30 4.93
N MET A 49 -8.87 5.14 4.75
CA MET A 49 -7.41 5.02 4.76
C MET A 49 -6.91 4.83 3.33
N LYS A 50 -5.93 5.63 2.91
CA LYS A 50 -5.28 5.54 1.59
C LYS A 50 -3.80 5.21 1.78
N MET A 51 -3.48 3.93 1.73
CA MET A 51 -2.10 3.45 1.68
C MET A 51 -1.52 3.57 0.27
N LYS A 52 -0.20 3.74 0.18
CA LYS A 52 0.50 3.82 -1.09
C LYS A 52 0.91 2.41 -1.53
N GLY A 53 0.21 1.88 -2.54
CA GLY A 53 0.65 0.69 -3.28
C GLY A 53 1.79 0.98 -4.24
N ALA A 54 2.44 -0.07 -4.72
CA ALA A 54 3.65 -0.02 -5.54
C ALA A 54 4.80 0.80 -4.90
N LEU A 55 4.82 0.84 -3.57
CA LEU A 55 5.80 1.54 -2.76
C LEU A 55 6.12 0.62 -1.58
N PRO A 56 7.06 -0.31 -1.71
CA PRO A 56 7.38 -1.25 -0.64
C PRO A 56 7.67 -0.54 0.68
N SER A 57 7.27 -1.15 1.79
CA SER A 57 7.54 -0.61 3.12
C SER A 57 9.04 -0.52 3.35
N LEU A 58 9.50 0.54 4.03
CA LEU A 58 10.89 0.64 4.51
C LEU A 58 11.25 -0.43 5.55
N ARG A 59 10.26 -1.18 6.06
CA ARG A 59 10.45 -2.34 6.96
C ARG A 59 10.63 -3.65 6.20
N TYR A 60 10.38 -3.68 4.90
CA TYR A 60 10.68 -4.82 4.06
C TYR A 60 12.20 -5.03 3.96
N ASP A 61 12.65 -6.27 3.74
CA ASP A 61 14.08 -6.60 3.72
C ASP A 61 14.84 -5.91 2.57
N GLU A 62 14.20 -5.79 1.40
CA GLU A 62 14.81 -5.22 0.19
C GLU A 62 13.91 -4.12 -0.43
N PRO A 63 13.67 -2.99 0.27
CA PRO A 63 12.62 -2.03 -0.09
C PRO A 63 12.87 -1.32 -1.43
N PHE A 64 14.13 -1.26 -1.86
CA PHE A 64 14.53 -0.63 -3.12
C PHE A 64 14.72 -1.62 -4.27
N ALA A 65 14.67 -2.93 -4.01
CA ALA A 65 14.81 -3.95 -5.04
C ALA A 65 13.48 -4.16 -5.78
N ILE A 66 13.58 -4.50 -7.07
CA ILE A 66 12.42 -4.86 -7.87
C ILE A 66 12.08 -6.33 -7.56
N ASN A 67 11.08 -6.55 -6.71
CA ASN A 67 10.52 -7.87 -6.46
C ASN A 67 9.56 -8.30 -7.59
N GLU A 68 9.16 -9.58 -7.57
CA GLU A 68 8.31 -10.14 -8.62
C GLU A 68 6.90 -9.51 -8.65
N THR A 69 6.36 -9.14 -7.49
CA THR A 69 5.04 -8.47 -7.38
C THR A 69 5.04 -7.14 -8.13
N LEU A 70 6.04 -6.28 -7.87
CA LEU A 70 6.23 -5.02 -8.58
C LEU A 70 6.52 -5.25 -10.07
N ALA A 71 7.40 -6.19 -10.39
CA ALA A 71 7.77 -6.47 -11.77
C ALA A 71 6.57 -6.93 -12.62
N ALA A 72 5.67 -7.73 -12.03
CA ALA A 72 4.44 -8.17 -12.68
C ALA A 72 3.50 -7.00 -12.98
N ASP A 73 3.27 -6.11 -11.99
CA ASP A 73 2.43 -4.93 -12.16
C ASP A 73 3.02 -3.97 -13.20
N MET A 74 4.32 -3.71 -13.12
CA MET A 74 5.05 -2.91 -14.12
C MET A 74 4.85 -3.44 -15.55
N ARG A 75 5.03 -4.75 -15.76
CA ARG A 75 4.84 -5.36 -17.09
C ARG A 75 3.39 -5.25 -17.57
N ASN A 76 2.43 -5.41 -16.66
CA ASN A 76 1.01 -5.23 -16.98
C ASN A 76 0.72 -3.82 -17.49
N TRP A 77 1.41 -2.82 -16.96
CA TRP A 77 1.33 -1.42 -17.38
C TRP A 77 2.35 -1.01 -18.47
N GLY A 78 3.02 -1.98 -19.09
CA GLY A 78 3.96 -1.73 -20.21
C GLY A 78 5.28 -1.08 -19.79
N LEU A 79 5.62 -1.09 -18.51
CA LEU A 79 6.90 -0.62 -17.97
C LEU A 79 7.93 -1.76 -17.96
N ASP A 80 9.20 -1.42 -18.21
CA ASP A 80 10.32 -2.36 -18.11
C ASP A 80 10.87 -2.40 -16.67
N PRO A 81 10.74 -3.52 -15.93
CA PRO A 81 11.30 -3.66 -14.58
C PRO A 81 12.83 -3.51 -14.53
N ALA A 82 13.55 -3.88 -15.59
CA ALA A 82 15.00 -3.76 -15.65
C ALA A 82 15.46 -2.29 -15.63
N ALA A 83 14.62 -1.35 -16.08
CA ALA A 83 14.93 0.07 -16.02
C ALA A 83 14.95 0.62 -14.58
N PHE A 84 14.33 -0.07 -13.60
CA PHE A 84 14.12 0.43 -12.23
C PHE A 84 14.94 -0.31 -11.16
N GLN A 85 15.97 -1.07 -11.55
CA GLN A 85 16.82 -1.79 -10.60
C GLN A 85 17.38 -0.87 -9.51
N GLY A 86 17.22 -1.27 -8.24
CA GLY A 86 17.60 -0.47 -7.07
C GLY A 86 16.77 0.80 -6.84
N ARG A 87 15.69 1.00 -7.60
CA ARG A 87 14.83 2.19 -7.55
C ARG A 87 13.34 1.83 -7.49
N ALA A 88 12.99 0.76 -6.75
CA ALA A 88 11.60 0.32 -6.62
C ALA A 88 10.63 1.43 -6.18
N HIS A 89 11.06 2.37 -5.35
CA HIS A 89 10.20 3.49 -4.92
C HIS A 89 9.84 4.48 -6.04
N ALA A 90 10.56 4.46 -7.17
CA ALA A 90 10.20 5.24 -8.35
C ALA A 90 9.11 4.56 -9.22
N VAL A 91 8.77 3.30 -8.93
CA VAL A 91 7.79 2.52 -9.70
C VAL A 91 6.39 3.11 -9.54
N ARG A 92 6.00 3.51 -8.32
CA ARG A 92 4.70 4.14 -8.08
C ARG A 92 4.43 5.33 -9.00
N ASP A 93 5.35 6.28 -9.07
CA ASP A 93 5.19 7.47 -9.90
C ASP A 93 5.14 7.11 -11.40
N ALA A 94 5.94 6.12 -11.82
CA ALA A 94 5.92 5.64 -13.20
C ALA A 94 4.60 4.96 -13.58
N LEU A 95 4.02 4.18 -12.67
CA LEU A 95 2.70 3.55 -12.83
C LEU A 95 1.60 4.61 -12.90
N GLN A 96 1.63 5.60 -12.02
CA GLN A 96 0.66 6.72 -12.02
C GLN A 96 0.73 7.57 -13.30
N GLY A 97 1.85 7.55 -14.02
CA GLY A 97 2.01 8.19 -15.32
C GLY A 97 1.46 7.39 -16.51
N GLN A 98 1.04 6.13 -16.32
CA GLN A 98 0.44 5.33 -17.38
C GLN A 98 -1.05 5.66 -17.55
N LYS A 99 -1.56 5.53 -18.79
CA LYS A 99 -2.92 5.92 -19.18
C LYS A 99 -3.95 4.82 -18.97
#